data_AF-A0A837HYD5-F1
#
_entry.id   AF-A0A837HYD5-F1
#
_cell.length_a   1.000
_cell.length_b   1.000
_cell.length_c   1.000
_cell.angle_alpha   90.00
_cell.angle_beta   90.00
_cell.angle_gamma   90.00
#
_symmetry.space_group_name_H-M   'P 1'
#
loop_
_entity.id
_entity.type
_entity.pdbx_description
1 polymer ?
#
loop_
_entity_poly.entity_id
_entity_poly.type
_entity_poly.pdbx_seq_one_letter_code
_entity_poly.pdbx_strand_id
1 'polypeptide(L)'
;MEDAIKGVVIAVKHGHGKSGTFTVRKISGGIGVERVFPFHTPTIDKIEILSQAKVRRAKLYYLRGRIGKRARMKQVELAEVVAPVAEEIPAAE
;
A
#
# COMPACT_ATOMS: atom_id res chain seq x y z
N MET A 1 18.59 8.72 3.99
CA MET A 1 18.16 8.64 2.58
C MET A 1 16.83 7.90 2.61
N GLU A 2 15.71 8.62 2.56
CA GLU A 2 14.39 8.03 2.77
C GLU A 2 13.85 7.43 1.45
N ASP A 3 14.05 6.13 1.25
CA ASP A 3 13.56 5.39 0.09
C ASP A 3 12.04 5.12 0.16
N ALA A 4 11.25 6.19 0.28
CA ALA A 4 9.79 6.14 0.45
C ALA A 4 9.07 5.76 -0.86
N ILE A 5 8.68 4.49 -0.98
CA ILE A 5 7.99 3.95 -2.17
C ILE A 5 6.48 4.27 -2.12
N LYS A 6 6.12 5.45 -2.64
CA LYS A 6 4.72 5.88 -2.79
C LYS A 6 4.10 5.38 -4.10
N GLY A 7 2.92 4.75 -4.04
CA GLY A 7 2.20 4.20 -5.20
C GLY A 7 0.83 3.62 -4.84
N VAL A 8 0.12 3.07 -5.83
CA VAL A 8 -1.21 2.47 -5.65
C VAL A 8 -1.08 0.99 -5.38
N VAL A 9 -1.69 0.48 -4.31
CA VAL A 9 -1.80 -0.96 -4.05
C VAL A 9 -2.80 -1.57 -5.05
N ILE A 10 -2.33 -2.47 -5.92
CA ILE A 10 -3.15 -3.08 -6.99
C ILE A 10 -3.62 -4.49 -6.67
N ALA A 11 -2.99 -5.17 -5.73
CA ALA A 11 -3.38 -6.51 -5.30
C ALA A 11 -2.85 -6.80 -3.90
N VAL A 12 -3.64 -7.59 -3.17
CA VAL A 12 -3.21 -8.29 -1.96
C VAL A 12 -3.38 -9.80 -2.23
N LYS A 13 -2.43 -10.62 -1.75
CA LYS A 13 -2.41 -12.08 -1.91
C LYS A 13 -2.13 -12.76 -0.57
N HIS A 14 -2.62 -14.00 -0.42
CA HIS A 14 -2.49 -14.86 0.76
C HIS A 14 -3.10 -14.29 2.07
N GLY A 15 -3.88 -13.21 1.99
CA GLY A 15 -4.65 -12.67 3.12
C GLY A 15 -3.77 -12.26 4.30
N HIS A 16 -4.21 -12.66 5.50
CA HIS A 16 -3.51 -12.42 6.77
C HIS A 16 -2.52 -13.55 7.14
N GLY A 17 -2.20 -14.46 6.21
CA GLY A 17 -1.19 -15.50 6.44
C GLY A 17 0.23 -14.94 6.42
N LYS A 18 1.19 -15.68 6.98
CA LYS A 18 2.62 -15.28 7.01
C LYS A 18 3.23 -15.02 5.63
N SER A 19 2.69 -15.64 4.58
CA SER A 19 3.04 -15.42 3.16
C SER A 19 2.25 -14.27 2.49
N GLY A 20 1.50 -13.50 3.28
CA GLY A 20 0.72 -12.35 2.86
C GLY A 20 1.59 -11.31 2.16
N THR A 21 1.16 -10.88 0.96
CA THR A 21 1.90 -9.92 0.14
C THR A 21 0.97 -8.89 -0.47
N PHE A 22 1.47 -7.67 -0.65
CA PHE A 22 0.82 -6.60 -1.39
C PHE A 22 1.67 -6.17 -2.58
N THR A 23 1.03 -5.66 -3.64
CA THR A 23 1.71 -5.21 -4.86
C THR A 23 1.45 -3.72 -5.06
N VAL A 24 2.51 -2.92 -5.04
CA VAL A 24 2.47 -1.46 -5.25
C VAL A 24 2.82 -1.16 -6.70
N ARG A 25 1.99 -0.36 -7.38
CA ARG A 25 2.22 0.14 -8.74
C ARG A 25 2.51 1.65 -8.70
N LYS A 26 3.62 2.06 -9.32
CA LYS A 26 4.03 3.45 -9.52
C LYS A 26 4.39 3.66 -10.99
N ILE A 27 4.07 4.81 -11.56
CA ILE A 27 4.67 5.24 -12.83
C ILE A 27 5.86 6.13 -12.46
N SER A 28 7.06 5.77 -12.90
CA SER A 28 8.31 6.48 -12.60
C SER A 28 9.06 6.69 -13.90
N GLY A 29 9.36 7.95 -14.27
CA GLY A 29 10.01 8.27 -15.55
C GLY A 29 9.26 7.75 -16.78
N GLY A 30 7.92 7.70 -16.74
CA GLY A 30 7.09 7.12 -17.81
C GLY A 30 6.96 5.59 -17.78
N ILE A 31 7.83 4.88 -17.06
CA ILE A 31 7.82 3.42 -16.95
C ILE A 31 6.89 2.98 -15.82
N GLY A 32 6.02 1.99 -16.08
CA GLY A 32 5.14 1.39 -15.08
C GLY A 32 5.86 0.36 -14.24
N VAL A 33 6.31 0.74 -13.05
CA VAL A 33 7.00 -0.14 -12.09
C VAL A 33 5.99 -0.78 -11.14
N GLU A 34 6.12 -2.09 -10.93
CA GLU A 34 5.39 -2.84 -9.90
C GLU A 34 6.39 -3.53 -8.97
N ARG A 35 6.22 -3.34 -7.65
CA ARG A 35 6.98 -4.05 -6.61
C ARG A 35 6.03 -4.84 -5.72
N VAL A 36 6.46 -6.04 -5.34
CA VAL A 36 5.73 -6.93 -4.42
C VAL A 36 6.44 -6.90 -3.07
N PHE A 37 5.68 -6.72 -2.01
CA PHE A 37 6.17 -6.63 -0.64
C PHE A 37 5.45 -7.66 0.24
N PRO A 38 6.16 -8.42 1.10
CA PRO A 38 5.55 -9.19 2.18
C PRO A 38 5.00 -8.26 3.26
N PHE A 39 3.93 -8.66 3.95
CA PHE A 39 3.46 -7.92 5.13
C PHE A 39 4.36 -8.11 6.37
N HIS A 40 5.04 -9.25 6.48
CA HIS A 40 5.77 -9.67 7.68
C HIS A 40 7.29 -9.71 7.45
N THR A 41 7.84 -8.78 6.66
CA THR A 41 9.29 -8.69 6.43
C THR A 41 9.92 -7.63 7.34
N PRO A 42 11.11 -7.86 7.91
CA PRO A 42 11.83 -6.84 8.69
C PRO A 42 12.37 -5.68 7.84
N THR A 43 12.20 -5.71 6.51
CA THR A 43 12.63 -4.66 5.57
C THR A 43 11.63 -3.50 5.43
N ILE A 44 10.53 -3.50 6.19
CA ILE A 44 9.48 -2.47 6.11
C ILE A 44 9.23 -1.94 7.51
N ASP A 45 9.68 -0.72 7.78
CA ASP A 45 9.53 -0.09 9.10
C ASP A 45 8.08 0.38 9.34
N LYS A 46 7.45 1.01 8.34
CA LYS A 46 6.12 1.60 8.46
C LYS A 46 5.34 1.55 7.14
N ILE A 47 4.02 1.37 7.23
CA ILE A 47 3.09 1.49 6.10
C ILE A 47 2.05 2.57 6.45
N GLU A 48 2.00 3.64 5.67
CA GLU A 48 1.06 4.75 5.87
C GLU A 48 0.02 4.83 4.74
N ILE A 49 -1.25 4.95 5.10
CA ILE A 49 -2.35 5.06 4.13
C ILE A 49 -2.54 6.53 3.75
N LEU A 50 -1.84 6.98 2.71
CA LEU A 50 -1.90 8.37 2.24
C LEU A 50 -3.24 8.76 1.61
N SER A 51 -3.96 7.81 1.01
CA SER A 51 -5.31 8.04 0.49
C SER A 51 -6.04 6.71 0.26
N GLN A 52 -7.35 6.69 0.45
CA GLN A 52 -8.21 5.53 0.21
C GLN A 52 -9.22 5.83 -0.91
N ALA A 53 -9.58 4.80 -1.68
CA ALA A 53 -10.54 4.91 -2.78
C ALA A 53 -11.51 3.73 -2.79
N LYS A 54 -12.78 4.01 -3.11
CA LYS A 54 -13.81 2.95 -3.18
C LYS A 54 -13.70 2.20 -4.51
N VAL A 55 -13.21 0.97 -4.45
CA VAL A 55 -13.05 0.07 -5.60
C VAL A 55 -14.03 -1.09 -5.57
N ARG A 56 -14.40 -1.60 -6.75
CA ARG A 56 -15.34 -2.75 -6.91
C ARG A 56 -14.64 -4.10 -7.11
N ARG A 57 -13.32 -4.13 -7.24
CA ARG A 57 -12.52 -5.34 -7.54
C ARG A 57 -11.40 -5.48 -6.54
N ALA A 58 -11.19 -6.69 -6.01
CA ALA A 58 -10.08 -6.98 -5.09
C ALA A 58 -8.68 -6.92 -5.75
N LYS A 59 -8.61 -7.05 -7.08
CA LYS A 59 -7.38 -6.92 -7.88
C LYS A 59 -7.59 -5.86 -8.97
N LEU A 60 -6.78 -4.81 -8.92
CA LEU A 60 -6.87 -3.61 -9.76
C LEU A 60 -5.95 -3.67 -10.99
N TYR A 61 -5.68 -4.87 -11.52
CA TYR A 61 -4.82 -5.07 -12.69
C TYR A 61 -5.26 -4.27 -13.93
N TYR A 62 -6.53 -3.85 -14.00
CA TYR A 62 -7.03 -2.94 -15.04
C TYR A 62 -6.29 -1.59 -15.07
N LEU A 63 -5.62 -1.18 -13.98
CA LEU A 63 -4.79 0.03 -13.93
C LEU A 63 -3.48 -0.11 -14.72
N ARG A 64 -3.12 -1.32 -15.17
CA ARG A 64 -1.96 -1.52 -16.05
C ARG A 64 -2.15 -0.85 -17.41
N GLY A 65 -3.36 -0.94 -17.96
CA GLY A 65 -3.76 -0.32 -19.23
C GLY A 65 -4.50 1.02 -19.11
N ARG A 66 -4.47 1.68 -17.94
CA ARG A 66 -5.11 3.00 -17.76
C ARG A 66 -4.08 4.03 -17.33
N ILE A 67 -4.13 5.20 -17.97
CA ILE A 67 -3.19 6.30 -17.78
C ILE A 67 -3.99 7.61 -17.56
N GLY A 68 -3.40 8.56 -16.83
CA GLY A 68 -3.96 9.90 -16.64
C GLY A 68 -5.35 9.90 -16.00
N LYS A 69 -6.29 10.67 -16.58
CA LYS A 69 -7.66 10.82 -16.05
C LYS A 69 -8.38 9.47 -15.88
N ARG A 70 -8.12 8.47 -16.73
CA ARG A 70 -8.73 7.12 -16.67
C ARG A 70 -8.22 6.25 -15.51
N ALA A 71 -7.06 6.58 -14.95
CA ALA A 71 -6.48 5.86 -13.80
C ALA A 71 -6.91 6.44 -12.44
N ARG A 72 -7.47 7.66 -12.41
CA ARG A 72 -7.99 8.27 -11.17
C ARG A 72 -9.18 7.45 -10.64
N MET A 73 -9.28 7.37 -9.33
CA MET A 73 -10.40 6.75 -8.62
C MET A 73 -11.13 7.79 -7.78
N LYS A 74 -12.38 7.52 -7.41
CA LYS A 74 -13.09 8.32 -6.42
C LYS A 74 -12.49 8.03 -5.04
N GLN A 75 -11.82 9.04 -4.48
CA GLN A 75 -11.34 8.99 -3.10
C GLN A 75 -12.52 8.91 -2.13
N VAL A 76 -12.25 8.35 -0.97
CA VAL A 76 -13.14 8.39 0.21
C VAL A 76 -12.35 9.13 1.27
N GLU A 77 -13.00 10.06 1.96
CA GLU A 77 -12.42 10.74 3.11
C GLU A 77 -12.11 9.69 4.17
N LEU A 78 -10.86 9.68 4.65
CA LEU A 78 -10.53 8.87 5.82
C LEU A 78 -11.13 9.58 7.04
N ALA A 79 -12.09 8.92 7.70
CA ALA A 79 -12.26 9.14 9.12
C ALA A 79 -10.94 8.74 9.79
N GLU A 80 -10.39 9.62 10.62
CA GLU A 80 -9.04 9.47 11.16
C GLU A 80 -8.95 8.26 12.11
N VAL A 81 -8.50 7.12 11.57
CA VAL A 81 -8.09 5.94 12.35
C VAL A 81 -6.59 5.74 12.17
N VAL A 82 -5.83 6.79 12.51
CA VAL A 82 -4.39 6.67 12.75
C VAL A 82 -4.23 6.29 14.22
N ALA A 83 -4.31 5.00 14.52
CA ALA A 83 -3.83 4.49 15.79
C ALA A 83 -2.29 4.58 15.80
N PRO A 84 -1.66 5.35 16.70
CA PRO A 84 -0.21 5.33 16.84
C PRO A 84 0.19 3.99 17.49
N VAL A 85 0.77 3.09 16.69
CA VAL A 85 1.35 1.83 17.20
C VAL A 85 2.86 2.04 17.41
N ALA A 86 3.17 2.71 18.52
CA ALA A 86 4.46 2.92 19.19
C ALA A 86 4.23 4.08 20.18
N GLU A 87 4.62 4.07 21.45
CA GLU A 87 5.33 3.08 22.29
C GLU A 87 4.42 2.77 23.52
N GLU A 88 4.71 1.90 24.50
CA GLU A 88 5.94 1.23 24.95
C GLU A 88 5.65 -0.24 25.37
N ILE A 89 6.70 -0.97 25.78
CA ILE A 89 6.61 -1.99 26.83
C ILE A 89 7.76 -1.70 27.80
N PRO A 90 7.53 -1.14 29.01
CA PRO A 90 8.59 -0.99 29.99
C PRO A 90 9.11 -2.38 30.39
N ALA A 91 10.42 -2.52 30.42
CA ALA A 91 11.09 -3.76 30.79
C ALA A 91 10.74 -4.16 32.24
N ALA A 92 10.73 -5.46 32.49
CA ALA A 92 10.55 -6.00 33.83
C ALA A 92 11.72 -5.61 34.75
N GLU A 93 11.38 -5.32 36.00
CA GLU A 93 12.21 -5.53 37.19
C GLU A 93 11.64 -6.76 37.94
#